data_AF-A0A7W0HRG1-F1
#
_entry.id   AF-A0A7W0HRG1-F1
#
_cell.length_a   1.000
_cell.length_b   1.000
_cell.length_c   1.000
_cell.angle_alpha   90.00
_cell.angle_beta   90.00
_cell.angle_gamma   90.00
#
_symmetry.space_group_name_H-M   'P 1'
#
loop_
_entity.id
_entity.type
_entity.pdbx_description
1 polymer ?
#
loop_
_entity_poly.entity_id
_entity_poly.type
_entity_poly.pdbx_seq_one_letter_code
_entity_poly.pdbx_strand_id
1 'polypeptide(L)'
;MRKPICFYYGDKELERLSRFEKVVLQADFYSPPELAELRSRGVHTLGYLSLSEDVGPAAPWQRAERNPDWGGAFVHVGDPGWMAHVVDQARRAVAGGFAGLFLDTLNLEQTFPEDLPHLLTLIAAIREEARPDYLLANRGFALLPQLASLVDGILFESFSARWVDMEHYAPWPDDVLAFHGQVAEQLLEYDLDLYALDYADGRELTDFAYRRAREFGMLCFVSDRALSRL
;
A
#
# COMPACT_ATOMS: atom_id res chain seq x y z
N MET A 1 -7.69 18.85 -13.94
CA MET A 1 -6.85 18.50 -12.78
C MET A 1 -6.68 17.00 -12.78
N ARG A 2 -5.47 16.48 -12.53
CA ARG A 2 -5.25 15.03 -12.45
C ARG A 2 -5.92 14.49 -11.19
N LYS A 3 -6.28 13.20 -11.20
CA LYS A 3 -6.72 12.51 -9.99
C LYS A 3 -5.49 12.27 -9.10
N PRO A 4 -5.61 12.31 -7.77
CA PRO A 4 -4.44 12.32 -6.88
C PRO A 4 -3.65 11.00 -6.90
N ILE A 5 -4.33 9.86 -6.77
CA ILE A 5 -3.69 8.54 -6.71
C ILE A 5 -4.59 7.48 -7.35
N CYS A 6 -4.00 6.42 -7.91
CA CYS A 6 -4.67 5.15 -8.18
C CYS A 6 -3.83 3.96 -7.77
N PHE A 7 -4.52 2.83 -7.58
CA PHE A 7 -3.94 1.52 -7.30
C PHE A 7 -4.39 0.58 -8.41
N TYR A 8 -3.44 0.02 -9.15
CA TYR A 8 -3.77 -0.83 -10.30
C TYR A 8 -2.77 -1.97 -10.44
N TYR A 9 -3.27 -3.19 -10.28
CA TYR A 9 -2.47 -4.42 -10.34
C TYR A 9 -2.63 -5.16 -11.68
N GLY A 10 -3.22 -4.52 -12.69
CA GLY A 10 -3.18 -5.00 -14.08
C GLY A 10 -2.03 -4.39 -14.88
N ASP A 11 -2.03 -4.64 -16.19
CA ASP A 11 -1.07 -4.10 -17.15
C ASP A 11 -1.76 -3.27 -18.26
N LYS A 12 -0.98 -2.73 -19.21
CA LYS A 12 -1.41 -2.16 -20.49
C LYS A 12 -2.39 -0.98 -20.45
N GLU A 13 -2.43 -0.20 -19.37
CA GLU A 13 -3.34 0.95 -19.20
C GLU A 13 -2.64 2.31 -19.09
N LEU A 14 -1.44 2.45 -19.68
CA LEU A 14 -0.58 3.65 -19.53
C LEU A 14 -1.29 4.97 -19.81
N GLU A 15 -2.15 5.01 -20.82
CA GLU A 15 -2.93 6.21 -21.17
C GLU A 15 -3.87 6.63 -20.03
N ARG A 16 -4.59 5.67 -19.42
CA ARG A 16 -5.49 5.94 -18.28
C ARG A 16 -4.68 6.29 -17.03
N LEU A 17 -3.60 5.55 -16.77
CA LEU A 17 -2.69 5.81 -15.65
C LEU A 17 -2.08 7.22 -15.72
N SER A 18 -1.85 7.76 -16.92
CA SER A 18 -1.34 9.13 -17.11
C SER A 18 -2.26 10.28 -16.66
N ARG A 19 -3.50 9.94 -16.28
CA ARG A 19 -4.49 10.89 -15.73
C ARG A 19 -4.37 11.07 -14.22
N PHE A 20 -3.49 10.33 -13.57
CA PHE A 20 -3.24 10.39 -12.14
C PHE A 20 -1.91 11.07 -11.84
N GLU A 21 -1.79 11.70 -10.67
CA GLU A 21 -0.52 12.27 -10.20
C GLU A 21 0.41 11.19 -9.69
N LYS A 22 -0.12 10.24 -8.91
CA LYS A 22 0.59 9.05 -8.41
C LYS A 22 -0.13 7.77 -8.84
N VAL A 23 0.63 6.71 -9.12
CA VAL A 23 0.08 5.38 -9.43
C VAL A 23 0.86 4.30 -8.69
N VAL A 24 0.15 3.40 -7.99
CA VAL A 24 0.72 2.22 -7.35
C VAL A 24 0.53 1.01 -8.25
N LEU A 25 1.63 0.35 -8.60
CA LEU A 25 1.68 -0.70 -9.62
C LEU A 25 2.42 -1.93 -9.12
N GLN A 26 2.05 -3.11 -9.64
CA GLN A 26 2.84 -4.33 -9.48
C GLN A 26 4.19 -4.16 -10.18
N ALA A 27 5.29 -4.23 -9.44
CA ALA A 27 6.62 -3.87 -9.96
C ALA A 27 7.03 -4.70 -11.18
N ASP A 28 6.71 -5.99 -11.18
CA ASP A 28 7.07 -6.93 -12.24
C ASP A 28 6.22 -6.79 -13.52
N PHE A 29 5.14 -5.99 -13.49
CA PHE A 29 4.21 -5.86 -14.63
C PHE A 29 4.58 -4.71 -15.57
N TYR A 30 5.55 -3.86 -15.18
CA TYR A 30 5.89 -2.64 -15.91
C TYR A 30 7.38 -2.59 -16.24
N SER A 31 7.68 -2.37 -17.52
CA SER A 31 9.05 -2.25 -18.00
C SER A 31 9.61 -0.83 -17.82
N PRO A 32 10.95 -0.66 -17.78
CA PRO A 32 11.56 0.67 -17.66
C PRO A 32 11.11 1.69 -18.73
N PRO A 33 10.89 1.33 -20.01
CA PRO A 33 10.32 2.25 -20.99
C PRO A 33 8.91 2.73 -20.65
N GLU A 34 8.05 1.87 -20.12
CA GLU A 34 6.68 2.23 -19.73
C GLU A 34 6.66 3.17 -18.51
N LEU A 35 7.52 2.89 -17.53
CA LEU A 35 7.72 3.77 -16.38
C LEU A 35 8.28 5.13 -16.81
N ALA A 36 9.22 5.15 -17.76
CA ALA A 36 9.76 6.37 -18.33
C ALA A 36 8.70 7.17 -19.11
N GLU A 37 7.78 6.50 -19.81
CA GLU A 37 6.65 7.15 -20.47
C GLU A 37 5.72 7.82 -19.46
N LEU A 38 5.29 7.10 -18.42
CA LEU A 38 4.44 7.65 -17.35
C LEU A 38 5.13 8.85 -16.66
N ARG A 39 6.43 8.73 -16.36
CA ARG A 39 7.22 9.82 -15.80
C ARG A 39 7.33 11.01 -16.75
N SER A 40 7.49 10.81 -18.06
CA SER A 40 7.52 11.90 -19.05
C SER A 40 6.21 12.66 -19.12
N ARG A 41 5.11 11.99 -18.78
CA ARG A 41 3.80 12.61 -18.62
C ARG A 41 3.64 13.26 -17.24
N GLY A 42 4.58 13.12 -16.31
CA GLY A 42 4.54 13.71 -14.97
C GLY A 42 3.74 12.88 -13.96
N VAL A 43 3.74 11.56 -14.11
CA VAL A 43 3.18 10.60 -13.14
C VAL A 43 4.29 10.09 -12.23
N HIS A 44 4.03 10.02 -10.93
CA HIS A 44 4.90 9.38 -9.95
C HIS A 44 4.48 7.91 -9.77
N THR A 45 5.32 6.99 -10.24
CA THR A 45 5.07 5.55 -10.13
C THR A 45 5.63 5.01 -8.82
N LEU A 46 4.81 4.29 -8.07
CA LEU A 46 5.19 3.59 -6.84
C LEU A 46 5.12 2.08 -7.07
N GLY A 47 6.22 1.37 -6.81
CA GLY A 47 6.28 -0.09 -6.93
C GLY A 47 5.73 -0.76 -5.67
N TYR A 48 4.79 -1.68 -5.84
CA TYR A 48 4.29 -2.53 -4.76
C TYR A 48 5.41 -3.38 -4.15
N LEU A 49 5.48 -3.41 -2.82
CA LEU A 49 6.43 -4.24 -2.07
C LEU A 49 5.75 -4.79 -0.80
N SER A 50 5.71 -6.11 -0.66
CA SER A 50 5.23 -6.80 0.54
C SER A 50 6.38 -6.98 1.54
N LEU A 51 6.18 -6.63 2.81
CA LEU A 51 7.24 -6.61 3.82
C LEU A 51 7.14 -7.76 4.84
N SER A 52 5.97 -8.37 5.03
CA SER A 52 5.78 -9.48 5.97
C SER A 52 5.14 -10.72 5.36
N GLU A 53 4.89 -10.71 4.05
CA GLU A 53 4.38 -11.86 3.32
C GLU A 53 5.20 -12.14 2.07
N ASP A 54 5.45 -13.42 1.81
CA ASP A 54 6.18 -13.93 0.67
C ASP A 54 5.28 -14.81 -0.20
N VAL A 55 5.18 -14.46 -1.49
CA VAL A 55 4.44 -15.22 -2.52
C VAL A 55 5.37 -16.07 -3.39
N GLY A 56 6.67 -16.04 -3.11
CA GLY A 56 7.70 -16.80 -3.81
C GLY A 56 7.72 -18.30 -3.47
N PRO A 57 8.68 -19.04 -4.03
CA PRO A 57 8.89 -20.45 -3.71
C PRO A 57 9.26 -20.62 -2.23
N ALA A 58 9.16 -21.87 -1.73
CA ALA A 58 9.50 -22.19 -0.35
C ALA A 58 10.90 -21.68 0.02
N ALA A 59 10.99 -20.94 1.12
CA ALA A 59 12.22 -20.31 1.57
C ALA A 59 12.40 -20.41 3.10
N PRO A 60 13.63 -20.35 3.64
CA PRO A 60 13.89 -20.57 5.06
C PRO A 60 13.23 -19.56 6.01
N TRP A 61 12.95 -18.35 5.53
CA TRP A 61 12.30 -17.29 6.31
C TRP A 61 10.78 -17.43 6.38
N GLN A 62 10.17 -18.30 5.57
CA GLN A 62 8.72 -18.49 5.55
C GLN A 62 8.26 -19.29 6.78
N ARG A 63 7.17 -18.82 7.37
CA ARG A 63 6.39 -19.51 8.40
C ARG A 63 5.49 -20.55 7.75
N ALA A 64 4.94 -21.46 8.56
CA ALA A 64 4.00 -22.48 8.05
C ALA A 64 2.63 -21.87 7.72
N GLU A 65 2.27 -20.81 8.46
CA GLU A 65 1.04 -20.06 8.33
C GLU A 65 1.02 -19.25 7.03
N ARG A 66 -0.16 -19.18 6.41
CA ARG A 66 -0.42 -18.37 5.23
C ARG A 66 -1.54 -17.39 5.52
N ASN A 67 -1.47 -16.23 4.88
CA ASN A 67 -2.57 -15.29 4.89
C ASN A 67 -3.81 -15.96 4.28
N PRO A 68 -4.92 -16.07 5.02
CA PRO A 68 -6.12 -16.77 4.55
C PRO A 68 -6.81 -16.04 3.39
N ASP A 69 -6.63 -14.72 3.29
CA ASP A 69 -7.32 -13.88 2.29
C ASP A 69 -6.54 -13.82 0.97
N TRP A 70 -5.21 -13.78 1.03
CA TRP A 70 -4.34 -13.56 -0.14
C TRP A 70 -3.40 -14.72 -0.46
N GLY A 71 -3.19 -15.65 0.48
CA GLY A 71 -2.41 -16.87 0.26
C GLY A 71 -0.89 -16.72 0.39
N GLY A 72 -0.37 -15.51 0.64
CA GLY A 72 1.05 -15.27 0.93
C GLY A 72 1.51 -16.05 2.18
N ALA A 73 2.74 -16.56 2.18
CA ALA A 73 3.34 -17.13 3.38
C ALA A 73 3.77 -16.00 4.30
N PHE A 74 3.36 -16.05 5.57
CA PHE A 74 3.93 -15.13 6.54
C PHE A 74 5.43 -15.42 6.70
N VAL A 75 6.20 -14.42 7.09
CA VAL A 75 7.66 -14.55 7.22
C VAL A 75 8.12 -14.20 8.62
N HIS A 76 9.31 -14.67 8.98
CA HIS A 76 10.07 -14.12 10.09
C HIS A 76 10.74 -12.82 9.61
N VAL A 77 10.17 -11.66 9.93
CA VAL A 77 10.62 -10.38 9.36
C VAL A 77 12.07 -10.07 9.74
N GLY A 78 12.49 -10.48 10.93
CA GLY A 78 13.87 -10.34 11.40
C GLY A 78 14.88 -11.33 10.79
N ASP A 79 14.45 -12.26 9.93
CA ASP A 79 15.38 -13.16 9.25
C ASP A 79 16.30 -12.37 8.31
N PRO A 80 17.65 -12.48 8.45
CA PRO A 80 18.58 -11.73 7.62
C PRO A 80 18.43 -11.99 6.12
N GLY A 81 18.02 -13.20 5.73
CA GLY A 81 17.76 -13.56 4.35
C GLY A 81 16.54 -12.83 3.80
N TRP A 82 15.46 -12.74 4.59
CA TRP A 82 14.28 -11.95 4.22
C TRP A 82 14.59 -10.45 4.12
N MET A 83 15.28 -9.89 5.11
CA MET A 83 15.64 -8.47 5.09
C MET A 83 16.46 -8.12 3.84
N ALA A 84 17.49 -8.92 3.53
CA ALA A 84 18.30 -8.72 2.34
C ALA A 84 17.49 -8.90 1.05
N HIS A 85 16.57 -9.86 1.03
CA HIS A 85 15.68 -10.11 -0.11
C HIS A 85 14.79 -8.91 -0.43
N VAL A 86 14.10 -8.36 0.57
CA VAL A 86 13.18 -7.23 0.40
C VAL A 86 13.93 -5.93 0.06
N VAL A 87 15.08 -5.69 0.69
CA VAL A 87 15.93 -4.53 0.35
C VAL A 87 16.44 -4.62 -1.09
N ASP A 88 16.83 -5.81 -1.56
CA ASP A 88 17.22 -6.02 -2.96
C ASP A 88 16.04 -5.79 -3.92
N GLN A 89 14.84 -6.27 -3.60
CA GLN A 89 13.63 -5.98 -4.37
C GLN A 89 13.37 -4.47 -4.47
N ALA A 90 13.45 -3.75 -3.34
CA ALA A 90 13.31 -2.30 -3.30
C ALA A 90 14.33 -1.59 -4.20
N ARG A 91 15.62 -1.98 -4.10
CA ARG A 91 16.69 -1.42 -4.94
C ARG A 91 16.47 -1.69 -6.42
N ARG A 92 16.03 -2.90 -6.78
CA ARG A 92 15.72 -3.26 -8.17
C ARG A 92 14.54 -2.47 -8.71
N ALA A 93 13.47 -2.28 -7.93
CA ALA A 93 12.33 -1.47 -8.34
C ALA A 93 12.73 -0.01 -8.62
N VAL A 94 13.46 0.63 -7.70
CA VAL A 94 13.95 2.00 -7.88
C VAL A 94 14.91 2.10 -9.07
N ALA A 95 15.87 1.17 -9.20
CA ALA A 95 16.79 1.13 -10.33
C ALA A 95 16.07 0.87 -11.67
N GLY A 96 14.94 0.17 -11.64
CA GLY A 96 14.06 -0.08 -12.78
C GLY A 96 13.28 1.16 -13.24
N GLY A 97 13.23 2.22 -12.43
CA GLY A 97 12.64 3.50 -12.79
C GLY A 97 11.37 3.87 -12.02
N PHE A 98 10.98 3.10 -11.00
CA PHE A 98 9.97 3.55 -10.04
C PHE A 98 10.48 4.76 -9.26
N ALA A 99 9.64 5.79 -9.12
CA ALA A 99 9.98 6.98 -8.34
C ALA A 99 9.91 6.72 -6.83
N GLY A 100 9.06 5.77 -6.41
CA GLY A 100 8.92 5.40 -5.02
C GLY A 100 8.40 3.99 -4.83
N LEU A 101 8.07 3.66 -3.59
CA LEU A 101 7.57 2.33 -3.21
C LEU A 101 6.30 2.44 -2.38
N PHE A 102 5.43 1.46 -2.55
CA PHE A 102 4.25 1.23 -1.72
C PHE A 102 4.52 0.00 -0.85
N LEU A 103 4.55 0.21 0.46
CA LEU A 103 4.92 -0.80 1.46
C LEU A 103 3.64 -1.43 2.02
N ASP A 104 3.40 -2.69 1.69
CA ASP A 104 2.21 -3.43 2.11
C ASP A 104 2.52 -4.43 3.24
N THR A 105 1.47 -5.03 3.80
CA THR A 105 1.52 -6.07 4.85
C THR A 105 2.14 -5.57 6.16
N LEU A 106 1.78 -4.35 6.59
CA LEU A 106 2.37 -3.76 7.80
C LEU A 106 1.60 -4.11 9.09
N ASN A 107 0.44 -4.77 8.99
CA ASN A 107 -0.47 -5.03 10.10
C ASN A 107 -0.19 -6.37 10.79
N LEU A 108 0.91 -6.42 11.54
CA LEU A 108 1.31 -7.62 12.29
C LEU A 108 0.86 -7.61 13.75
N GLU A 109 0.29 -6.51 14.24
CA GLU A 109 0.02 -6.28 15.66
C GLU A 109 -0.90 -7.32 16.31
N GLN A 110 -1.76 -7.97 15.53
CA GLN A 110 -2.65 -9.03 16.01
C GLN A 110 -2.13 -10.45 15.73
N THR A 111 -1.15 -10.61 14.84
CA THR A 111 -0.75 -11.93 14.31
C THR A 111 0.66 -12.30 14.75
N PHE A 112 1.63 -11.42 14.55
CA PHE A 112 3.05 -11.60 14.90
C PHE A 112 3.62 -10.29 15.49
N PRO A 113 3.11 -9.81 16.64
CA PRO A 113 3.54 -8.54 17.22
C PRO A 113 5.04 -8.49 17.53
N GLU A 114 5.69 -9.64 17.71
CA GLU A 114 7.13 -9.75 17.89
C GLU A 114 7.95 -9.25 16.69
N ASP A 115 7.36 -9.24 15.49
CA ASP A 115 8.03 -8.80 14.26
C ASP A 115 7.93 -7.28 14.03
N LEU A 116 7.12 -6.54 14.79
CA LEU A 116 6.95 -5.09 14.60
C LEU A 116 8.27 -4.29 14.67
N PRO A 117 9.20 -4.54 15.62
CA PRO A 117 10.49 -3.84 15.63
C PRO A 117 11.37 -4.19 14.42
N HIS A 118 11.29 -5.43 13.93
CA HIS A 118 12.02 -5.87 12.74
C HIS A 118 11.46 -5.24 11.48
N LEU A 119 10.13 -5.11 11.39
CA LEU A 119 9.45 -4.43 10.31
C LEU A 119 9.85 -2.95 10.23
N LEU A 120 9.91 -2.25 11.37
CA LEU A 120 10.40 -0.87 11.42
C LEU A 120 11.86 -0.77 10.95
N THR A 121 12.70 -1.73 11.36
CA THR A 121 14.12 -1.79 10.93
C THR A 121 14.22 -2.02 9.43
N LEU A 122 13.38 -2.89 8.86
CA LEU A 122 13.33 -3.16 7.43
C LEU A 122 12.90 -1.92 6.63
N ILE A 123 11.88 -1.18 7.10
CA ILE A 123 11.44 0.07 6.47
C ILE A 123 12.58 1.11 6.48
N ALA A 124 13.31 1.24 7.60
CA ALA A 124 14.46 2.13 7.69
C ALA A 124 15.57 1.73 6.71
N ALA A 125 15.88 0.42 6.61
CA ALA A 125 16.86 -0.09 5.65
C ALA A 125 16.44 0.19 4.19
N ILE A 126 15.15 0.02 3.86
CA ILE A 126 14.63 0.37 2.52
C ILE A 126 14.84 1.86 2.22
N ARG A 127 14.50 2.77 3.16
CA ARG A 127 14.70 4.21 2.99
C ARG A 127 16.18 4.57 2.75
N GLU A 128 17.09 3.94 3.49
CA GLU A 128 18.52 4.22 3.41
C GLU A 128 19.20 3.61 2.16
N GLU A 129 18.89 2.36 1.84
CA GLU A 129 19.59 1.58 0.82
C GLU A 129 18.98 1.70 -0.57
N ALA A 130 17.64 1.71 -0.68
CA ALA A 130 16.97 1.86 -1.97
C ALA A 130 16.77 3.33 -2.36
N ARG A 131 16.75 4.25 -1.37
CA ARG A 131 16.60 5.70 -1.54
C ARG A 131 15.48 6.10 -2.51
N PRO A 132 14.26 5.58 -2.35
CA PRO A 132 13.12 6.04 -3.15
C PRO A 132 12.84 7.52 -2.88
N ASP A 133 12.31 8.23 -3.87
CA ASP A 133 11.88 9.63 -3.70
C ASP A 133 10.62 9.74 -2.83
N TYR A 134 9.87 8.65 -2.70
CA TYR A 134 8.62 8.58 -1.96
C TYR A 134 8.35 7.17 -1.40
N LEU A 135 7.94 7.08 -0.14
CA LEU A 135 7.44 5.87 0.50
C LEU A 135 5.98 6.06 0.95
N LEU A 136 5.10 5.19 0.48
CA LEU A 136 3.70 5.12 0.91
C LEU A 136 3.51 3.86 1.74
N ALA A 137 3.18 3.99 3.03
CA ALA A 137 2.84 2.85 3.88
C ALA A 137 1.36 2.48 3.76
N ASN A 138 1.04 1.21 3.56
CA ASN A 138 -0.31 0.71 3.76
C ASN A 138 -0.55 0.46 5.25
N ARG A 139 -1.38 1.31 5.88
CA ARG A 139 -1.63 1.31 7.32
C ARG A 139 -0.34 1.42 8.14
N GLY A 140 0.05 0.36 8.86
CA GLY A 140 1.19 0.37 9.78
C GLY A 140 0.98 1.16 11.07
N PHE A 141 -0.27 1.39 11.49
CA PHE A 141 -0.59 2.28 12.63
C PHE A 141 0.08 1.88 13.94
N ALA A 142 0.31 0.59 14.18
CA ALA A 142 1.01 0.09 15.37
C ALA A 142 2.51 0.46 15.42
N LEU A 143 3.08 0.94 14.30
CA LEU A 143 4.46 1.39 14.18
C LEU A 143 4.61 2.92 14.40
N LEU A 144 3.51 3.64 14.61
CA LEU A 144 3.55 5.07 14.94
C LEU A 144 4.01 5.29 16.38
N PRO A 145 4.76 6.38 16.67
CA PRO A 145 5.11 7.47 15.77
C PRO A 145 6.35 7.21 14.89
N GLN A 146 7.13 6.16 15.12
CA GLN A 146 8.41 5.96 14.44
C GLN A 146 8.25 5.83 12.92
N LEU A 147 7.19 5.16 12.47
CA LEU A 147 6.87 5.03 11.04
C LEU A 147 6.76 6.39 10.34
N ALA A 148 6.15 7.39 10.97
CA ALA A 148 5.93 8.71 10.39
C ALA A 148 7.23 9.46 10.05
N SER A 149 8.35 9.08 10.67
CA SER A 149 9.67 9.64 10.34
C SER A 149 10.37 8.94 9.16
N LEU A 150 9.83 7.82 8.68
CA LEU A 150 10.45 6.98 7.65
C LEU A 150 9.71 7.02 6.32
N VAL A 151 8.42 7.40 6.32
CA VAL A 151 7.55 7.40 5.14
C VAL A 151 7.02 8.80 4.85
N ASP A 152 6.59 9.00 3.61
CA ASP A 152 6.10 10.31 3.14
C ASP A 152 4.56 10.36 3.11
N GLY A 153 3.90 9.20 3.16
CA GLY A 153 2.46 9.13 3.32
C GLY A 153 1.96 7.79 3.86
N ILE A 154 0.69 7.78 4.23
CA ILE A 154 -0.05 6.61 4.71
C ILE A 154 -1.32 6.42 3.87
N LEU A 155 -1.56 5.18 3.48
CA LEU A 155 -2.82 4.70 2.94
C LEU A 155 -3.65 4.03 4.04
N PHE A 156 -4.91 4.41 4.17
CA PHE A 156 -5.88 3.69 4.98
C PHE A 156 -6.73 2.77 4.09
N GLU A 157 -6.51 1.45 4.19
CA GLU A 157 -7.16 0.46 3.33
C GLU A 157 -7.84 -0.70 4.10
N SER A 158 -9.14 -0.95 4.04
CA SER A 158 -10.18 -0.04 3.61
C SER A 158 -10.56 0.92 4.73
N PHE A 159 -10.90 2.15 4.36
CA PHE A 159 -11.26 3.19 5.31
C PHE A 159 -12.77 3.22 5.59
N SER A 160 -13.58 3.14 4.54
CA SER A 160 -15.04 3.32 4.59
C SER A 160 -15.79 2.09 4.10
N ALA A 161 -15.36 1.51 2.99
CA ALA A 161 -16.07 0.48 2.26
C ALA A 161 -15.13 -0.65 1.88
N ARG A 162 -15.59 -1.88 2.09
CA ARG A 162 -14.80 -3.10 1.94
C ARG A 162 -15.49 -4.10 1.03
N TRP A 163 -14.70 -5.03 0.54
CA TRP A 163 -15.23 -6.31 0.09
C TRP A 163 -15.58 -7.18 1.32
N VAL A 164 -16.68 -7.91 1.22
CA VAL A 164 -17.14 -8.87 2.23
C VAL A 164 -16.74 -10.29 1.83
N ASP A 165 -16.87 -10.58 0.55
CA ASP A 165 -16.41 -11.79 -0.11
C ASP A 165 -16.04 -11.48 -1.57
N MET A 166 -15.96 -12.49 -2.44
CA MET A 166 -15.59 -12.33 -3.85
C MET A 166 -16.59 -11.49 -4.67
N GLU A 167 -17.86 -11.46 -4.28
CA GLU A 167 -18.94 -10.85 -5.06
C GLU A 167 -19.62 -9.68 -4.33
N HIS A 168 -19.51 -9.61 -3.01
CA HIS A 168 -20.25 -8.63 -2.19
C HIS A 168 -19.34 -7.55 -1.60
N TYR A 169 -19.86 -6.32 -1.60
CA TYR A 169 -19.22 -5.13 -1.04
C TYR A 169 -20.18 -4.44 -0.07
N ALA A 170 -19.63 -3.84 0.99
CA ALA A 170 -20.42 -3.20 2.03
C ALA A 170 -19.62 -2.09 2.72
N PRO A 171 -20.28 -1.09 3.33
CA PRO A 171 -19.61 -0.23 4.31
C PRO A 171 -19.11 -1.07 5.49
N TRP A 172 -18.08 -0.57 6.17
CA TRP A 172 -17.74 -1.08 7.50
C TRP A 172 -18.91 -0.85 8.49
N PRO A 173 -19.07 -1.72 9.52
CA PRO A 173 -20.00 -1.45 10.61
C PRO A 173 -19.74 -0.10 11.30
N ASP A 174 -20.78 0.50 11.88
CA ASP A 174 -20.72 1.86 12.44
C ASP A 174 -19.65 2.06 13.53
N ASP A 175 -19.43 1.04 14.37
CA ASP A 175 -18.39 1.06 15.41
C ASP A 175 -16.98 1.02 14.81
N VAL A 176 -16.79 0.24 13.75
CA VAL A 176 -15.53 0.21 12.99
C VAL A 176 -15.30 1.52 12.25
N LEU A 177 -16.33 2.10 11.66
CA LEU A 177 -16.26 3.43 11.06
C LEU A 177 -15.89 4.48 12.12
N ALA A 178 -16.51 4.47 13.30
CA ALA A 178 -16.15 5.41 14.36
C ALA A 178 -14.68 5.25 14.76
N PHE A 179 -14.19 4.02 14.92
CA PHE A 179 -12.78 3.75 15.23
C PHE A 179 -11.83 4.20 14.11
N HIS A 180 -12.12 3.91 12.85
CA HIS A 180 -11.34 4.38 11.71
C HIS A 180 -11.25 5.92 11.68
N GLY A 181 -12.34 6.61 12.03
CA GLY A 181 -12.36 8.07 12.15
C GLY A 181 -11.38 8.57 13.22
N GLN A 182 -11.35 7.93 14.40
CA GLN A 182 -10.40 8.27 15.46
C GLN A 182 -8.95 8.08 15.01
N VAL A 183 -8.65 6.98 14.33
CA VAL A 183 -7.30 6.74 13.77
C VAL A 183 -6.97 7.80 12.73
N ALA A 184 -7.89 8.13 11.83
CA ALA A 184 -7.67 9.18 10.82
C ALA A 184 -7.43 10.56 11.44
N GLU A 185 -8.12 10.91 12.53
CA GLU A 185 -7.85 12.15 13.29
C GLU A 185 -6.46 12.15 13.91
N GLN A 186 -6.00 11.02 14.47
CA GLN A 186 -4.64 10.89 15.00
C GLN A 186 -3.58 11.05 13.90
N LEU A 187 -3.85 10.58 12.68
CA LEU A 187 -2.91 10.71 11.56
C LEU A 187 -2.66 12.18 11.18
N LEU A 188 -3.60 13.09 11.45
CA LEU A 188 -3.44 14.53 11.19
C LEU A 188 -2.38 15.19 12.08
N GLU A 189 -1.92 14.52 13.13
CA GLU A 189 -0.82 15.01 13.98
C GLU A 189 0.56 14.87 13.32
N TYR A 190 0.65 14.12 12.21
CA TYR A 190 1.89 13.88 11.48
C TYR A 190 1.91 14.65 10.15
N ASP A 191 3.09 15.07 9.71
CA ASP A 191 3.31 15.69 8.40
C ASP A 191 3.42 14.60 7.33
N LEU A 192 2.29 13.97 7.02
CA LEU A 192 2.17 12.86 6.08
C LEU A 192 1.08 13.14 5.05
N ASP A 193 1.32 12.75 3.79
CA ASP A 193 0.24 12.66 2.82
C ASP A 193 -0.73 11.54 3.23
N LEU A 194 -2.03 11.82 3.32
CA LEU A 194 -3.04 10.84 3.71
C LEU A 194 -3.93 10.43 2.53
N TYR A 195 -4.02 9.11 2.32
CA TYR A 195 -4.83 8.51 1.27
C TYR A 195 -5.81 7.49 1.85
N ALA A 196 -6.92 7.29 1.16
CA ALA A 196 -7.87 6.22 1.44
C ALA A 196 -8.03 5.33 0.20
N LEU A 197 -7.97 4.01 0.39
CA LEU A 197 -8.35 3.04 -0.62
C LEU A 197 -9.59 2.31 -0.13
N ASP A 198 -10.65 2.31 -0.92
CA ASP A 198 -11.90 1.65 -0.59
C ASP A 198 -12.38 0.74 -1.73
N TYR A 199 -13.25 -0.20 -1.39
CA TYR A 199 -13.73 -1.22 -2.31
C TYR A 199 -15.25 -1.12 -2.50
N ALA A 200 -15.68 -1.01 -3.76
CA ALA A 200 -17.10 -0.89 -4.09
C ALA A 200 -17.46 -1.44 -5.48
N ASP A 201 -18.71 -1.90 -5.62
CA ASP A 201 -19.32 -2.42 -6.84
C ASP A 201 -20.37 -1.49 -7.46
N GLY A 202 -20.80 -0.44 -6.73
CA GLY A 202 -21.86 0.47 -7.15
C GLY A 202 -21.62 1.92 -6.74
N ARG A 203 -22.29 2.83 -7.46
CA ARG A 203 -22.15 4.29 -7.29
C ARG A 203 -22.40 4.77 -5.87
N GLU A 204 -23.41 4.23 -5.19
CA GLU A 204 -23.79 4.68 -3.84
C GLU A 204 -22.65 4.45 -2.84
N LEU A 205 -22.04 3.27 -2.86
CA LEU A 205 -20.94 2.91 -1.97
C LEU A 205 -19.65 3.66 -2.34
N THR A 206 -19.40 3.87 -3.63
CA THR A 206 -18.32 4.74 -4.10
C THR A 206 -18.48 6.18 -3.60
N ASP A 207 -19.67 6.77 -3.75
CA ASP A 207 -19.96 8.14 -3.32
C ASP A 207 -19.92 8.27 -1.78
N PHE A 208 -20.23 7.19 -1.04
CA PHE A 208 -20.02 7.12 0.41
C PHE A 208 -18.52 7.18 0.78
N ALA A 209 -17.69 6.32 0.18
CA ALA A 209 -16.25 6.29 0.43
C ALA A 209 -15.58 7.65 0.16
N TYR A 210 -15.87 8.25 -1.00
CA TYR A 210 -15.34 9.58 -1.36
C TYR A 210 -15.77 10.68 -0.38
N ARG A 211 -17.03 10.69 0.06
CA ARG A 211 -17.51 11.68 1.03
C ARG A 211 -16.78 11.54 2.35
N ARG A 212 -16.68 10.31 2.87
CA ARG A 212 -16.06 10.04 4.17
C ARG A 212 -14.57 10.34 4.15
N ALA A 213 -13.82 9.91 3.14
CA ALA A 213 -12.40 10.25 3.02
C ALA A 213 -12.15 11.77 3.03
N ARG A 214 -13.01 12.53 2.32
CA ARG A 214 -12.93 14.00 2.30
C ARG A 214 -13.19 14.65 3.66
N GLU A 215 -14.02 14.05 4.52
CA GLU A 215 -14.27 14.56 5.89
C GLU A 215 -12.99 14.57 6.74
N PHE A 216 -12.07 13.64 6.47
CA PHE A 216 -10.78 13.52 7.17
C PHE A 216 -9.61 14.06 6.34
N GLY A 217 -9.88 14.82 5.27
CA GLY A 217 -8.83 15.42 4.43
C GLY A 217 -8.03 14.42 3.58
N MET A 218 -8.52 13.18 3.43
CA MET A 218 -7.83 12.14 2.68
C MET A 218 -8.17 12.16 1.19
N LEU A 219 -7.16 11.87 0.36
CA LEU A 219 -7.33 11.68 -1.08
C LEU A 219 -7.71 10.22 -1.36
N CYS A 220 -8.87 10.00 -1.96
CA CYS A 220 -9.48 8.68 -2.06
C CYS A 220 -9.37 8.05 -3.47
N PHE A 221 -9.16 6.74 -3.49
CA PHE A 221 -9.37 5.89 -4.66
C PHE A 221 -10.31 4.74 -4.31
N VAL A 222 -11.23 4.40 -5.23
CA VAL A 222 -12.20 3.32 -5.04
C VAL A 222 -12.10 2.36 -6.22
N SER A 223 -11.95 1.06 -5.93
CA SER A 223 -11.80 0.01 -6.95
C SER A 223 -12.53 -1.28 -6.55
N ASP A 224 -12.41 -2.31 -7.39
CA ASP A 224 -12.67 -3.69 -7.01
C ASP A 224 -11.53 -4.30 -6.18
N ARG A 225 -11.80 -5.43 -5.52
CA ARG A 225 -10.81 -6.16 -4.69
C ARG A 225 -9.51 -6.49 -5.42
N ALA A 226 -9.59 -6.80 -6.72
CA ALA A 226 -8.42 -7.19 -7.51
C ALA A 226 -7.58 -5.99 -7.99
N LEU A 227 -8.01 -4.75 -7.70
CA LEU A 227 -7.39 -3.52 -8.19
C LEU A 227 -7.22 -3.55 -9.72
N SER A 228 -8.27 -3.99 -10.41
CA SER A 228 -8.33 -4.13 -11.87
C SER A 228 -9.09 -2.97 -12.55
N ARG A 229 -9.65 -2.04 -11.77
CA ARG A 229 -10.47 -0.92 -12.25
C ARG A 229 -9.80 0.44 -11.99
N LEU A 230 -9.95 1.39 -12.92
CA LEU A 230 -9.43 2.77 -12.89
C LEU A 230 -10.52 3.83 -13.09
#